data_AF-A0A951A186-F1
#
_entry.id   AF-A0A951A186-F1
#
_cell.length_a   1.000
_cell.length_b   1.000
_cell.length_c   1.000
_cell.angle_alpha   90.00
_cell.angle_beta   90.00
_cell.angle_gamma   90.00
#
_symmetry.space_group_name_H-M   'P 1'
#
loop_
_entity.id
_entity.type
_entity.pdbx_description
1 polymer ?
#
loop_
_entity_poly.entity_id
_entity_poly.type
_entity_poly.pdbx_seq_one_letter_code
_entity_poly.pdbx_strand_id
1 'polypeptide(L)' 'MARAFDPETVKLIAIAYDLAWRDIEAASIEPLSLAQRTEASAALTKHLLAAVDEGERDPDKLKLIALNAMKAR' A
#
# COMPACT_ATOMS: atom_id res chain seq x y z
N MET A 1 -7.00 -21.38 -2.98
CA MET A 1 -6.65 -21.07 -4.38
C MET A 1 -6.06 -19.68 -4.41
N ALA A 2 -4.81 -19.51 -4.87
CA ALA A 2 -4.28 -18.17 -5.10
C ALA A 2 -5.04 -17.57 -6.29
N ARG A 3 -5.82 -16.52 -6.03
CA ARG A 3 -6.47 -15.76 -7.09
C ARG A 3 -5.37 -14.99 -7.81
N ALA A 4 -5.19 -15.23 -9.11
CA ALA A 4 -4.27 -14.45 -9.91
C ALA A 4 -4.88 -13.05 -10.14
N PHE A 5 -4.09 -12.00 -9.91
CA PHE A 5 -4.48 -10.65 -10.28
C PHE A 5 -4.29 -10.46 -11.79
N ASP A 6 -5.30 -9.88 -12.44
CA ASP A 6 -5.16 -9.43 -13.82
C ASP A 6 -4.20 -8.21 -13.90
N PRO A 7 -3.64 -7.90 -15.09
CA PRO A 7 -2.70 -6.81 -15.24
C PRO A 7 -3.23 -5.43 -14.81
N GLU A 8 -4.52 -5.14 -15.00
CA GLU A 8 -5.11 -3.87 -14.59
C GLU A 8 -5.18 -3.76 -13.06
N THR A 9 -5.51 -4.86 -12.39
CA THR A 9 -5.47 -4.93 -10.92
C THR A 9 -4.05 -4.74 -10.39
N VAL A 10 -3.03 -5.36 -11.01
CA VAL A 10 -1.62 -5.15 -10.62
C VAL A 10 -1.20 -3.70 -10.82
N LYS A 11 -1.58 -3.08 -11.94
CA LYS A 11 -1.28 -1.68 -12.25
C LYS A 11 -1.93 -0.72 -11.25
N LEU A 12 -3.18 -0.99 -10.88
CA LEU A 12 -3.90 -0.24 -9.85
C LEU A 12 -3.17 -0.33 -8.49
N ILE A 13 -2.79 -1.54 -8.06
CA ILE A 13 -2.05 -1.74 -6.81
C ILE A 13 -0.72 -0.97 -6.84
N ALA A 14 0.01 -1.02 -7.96
CA ALA A 14 1.28 -0.31 -8.10
C ALA A 14 1.11 1.21 -7.99
N ILE A 15 0.08 1.79 -8.63
CA ILE A 15 -0.23 3.22 -8.53
C ILE A 15 -0.55 3.61 -7.09
N ALA A 16 -1.44 2.86 -6.42
CA ALA A 16 -1.81 3.13 -5.03
C ALA A 16 -0.61 2.99 -4.07
N TYR A 17 0.26 2.00 -4.32
CA TYR A 17 1.50 1.80 -3.58
C TYR A 17 2.43 3.00 -3.73
N ASP A 18 2.70 3.46 -4.95
CA ASP A 18 3.60 4.59 -5.21
C ASP A 18 3.09 5.87 -4.55
N LEU A 19 1.77 6.11 -4.57
CA LEU A 19 1.16 7.26 -3.90
C LEU A 19 1.32 7.17 -2.38
N ALA A 20 1.03 6.01 -1.79
CA ALA A 20 1.17 5.81 -0.34
C ALA A 20 2.63 5.88 0.12
N TRP A 21 3.56 5.34 -0.69
CA TRP A 21 4.98 5.36 -0.37
C TRP A 21 5.54 6.79 -0.33
N ARG A 22 5.11 7.64 -1.28
CA ARG A 22 5.47 9.07 -1.27
C ARG A 22 5.01 9.77 -0.01
N ASP A 23 3.80 9.47 0.48
CA ASP A 23 3.29 10.05 1.73
C ASP A 23 4.11 9.58 2.95
N ILE A 24 4.54 8.31 2.97
CA ILE A 24 5.42 7.77 4.03
C ILE A 24 6.78 8.46 4.01
N GLU A 25 7.39 8.62 2.83
CA GLU A 25 8.68 9.29 2.68
C GLU A 25 8.58 10.78 3.04
N ALA A 26 7.49 11.46 2.65
CA ALA A 26 7.25 12.87 2.98
C ALA A 26 6.97 13.10 4.48
N ALA A 27 6.37 12.12 5.18
CA ALA A 27 6.11 12.21 6.61
C ALA A 27 7.35 11.89 7.48
N SER A 28 8.40 11.33 6.90
CA SER A 28 9.61 10.92 7.63
C SER A 28 10.60 12.09 7.68
N ILE A 29 11.01 12.48 8.90
CA ILE A 29 12.01 13.55 9.11
C ILE A 29 13.40 13.09 8.64
N GLU A 30 13.70 11.81 8.85
CA GLU A 30 14.95 11.17 8.43
C GLU A 30 14.65 10.01 7.48
N PRO A 31 15.61 9.62 6.60
CA PRO A 31 15.45 8.45 5.77
C PRO A 31 15.19 7.19 6.60
N LEU A 32 14.12 6.46 6.27
CA LEU A 32 13.83 5.18 6.88
C LEU A 32 15.01 4.21 6.69
N SER A 33 15.40 3.54 7.78
CA SER A 33 16.35 2.43 7.74
C SER A 33 15.83 1.29 6.85
N LEU A 34 16.72 0.41 6.41
CA LEU A 34 16.32 -0.73 5.57
C LEU A 34 15.23 -1.59 6.24
N ALA A 35 15.35 -1.84 7.55
CA ALA A 35 14.37 -2.61 8.31
C ALA A 35 12.99 -1.92 8.32
N GLN A 36 12.95 -0.61 8.59
CA GLN A 36 11.72 0.17 8.57
C GLN A 36 11.10 0.20 7.16
N ARG A 37 11.92 0.33 6.11
CA ARG A 37 11.43 0.30 4.72
C ARG A 37 10.79 -1.05 4.38
N THR A 38 11.45 -2.14 4.74
CA THR A 38 10.93 -3.50 4.51
C THR A 38 9.63 -3.74 5.26
N GLU A 39 9.56 -3.33 6.53
CA GLU A 39 8.35 -3.48 7.34
C GLU A 39 7.19 -2.63 6.78
N ALA A 40 7.44 -1.36 6.48
CA ALA A 40 6.44 -0.46 5.93
C ALA A 40 5.94 -0.95 4.56
N SER A 41 6.84 -1.40 3.69
CA SER A 41 6.50 -1.95 2.38
C SER A 41 5.62 -3.19 2.50
N ALA A 42 6.00 -4.15 3.35
CA ALA A 42 5.22 -5.37 3.57
C ALA A 42 3.83 -5.09 4.16
N ALA A 43 3.75 -4.17 5.13
CA ALA A 43 2.48 -3.73 5.71
C ALA A 43 1.60 -3.05 4.66
N LEU A 44 2.16 -2.11 3.90
CA LEU A 44 1.46 -1.36 2.87
C LEU A 44 0.90 -2.30 1.79
N THR A 45 1.73 -3.20 1.25
CA THR A 45 1.29 -4.19 0.26
C THR A 45 0.18 -5.08 0.81
N LYS A 46 0.31 -5.59 2.04
CA LYS A 46 -0.73 -6.42 2.66
C LYS A 46 -2.08 -5.71 2.70
N HIS A 47 -2.12 -4.44 3.11
CA HIS A 47 -3.37 -3.69 3.23
C HIS A 47 -3.97 -3.32 1.86
N LEU A 48 -3.13 -3.01 0.87
CA LEU A 48 -3.59 -2.78 -0.51
C LEU A 48 -4.23 -4.02 -1.11
N LEU A 49 -3.61 -5.19 -0.93
CA LEU A 49 -4.16 -6.46 -1.42
C LEU A 49 -5.50 -6.77 -0.78
N ALA A 50 -5.63 -6.57 0.54
CA ALA A 50 -6.89 -6.78 1.25
C ALA A 50 -8.00 -5.84 0.74
N ALA A 51 -7.70 -4.55 0.55
CA ALA A 51 -8.69 -3.58 0.07
C ALA A 51 -9.13 -3.86 -1.39
N VAL A 52 -8.22 -4.34 -2.24
CA VAL A 52 -8.55 -4.78 -3.60
C VAL A 52 -9.41 -6.04 -3.60
N ASP A 53 -9.13 -7.00 -2.70
CA ASP A 53 -9.95 -8.20 -2.54
C ASP A 53 -11.36 -7.89 -2.01
N GLU A 54 -11.51 -6.83 -1.21
CA GLU A 54 -12.79 -6.25 -0.77
C GLU A 54 -13.53 -5.49 -1.88
N GLY A 55 -12.88 -5.26 -3.03
CA GLY A 55 -13.48 -4.69 -4.22
C GLY A 55 -13.25 -3.19 -4.42
N GLU A 56 -12.41 -2.55 -3.62
CA GLU A 56 -12.02 -1.15 -3.87
C GLU A 56 -11.15 -1.06 -5.13
N ARG A 57 -11.43 -0.05 -5.96
CA ARG A 57 -10.79 0.16 -7.27
C ARG A 57 -10.27 1.57 -7.49
N ASP A 58 -10.57 2.49 -6.58
CA ASP A 58 -10.04 3.85 -6.59
C ASP A 58 -8.64 3.88 -5.94
N PRO A 59 -7.59 4.29 -6.68
CA PRO A 59 -6.22 4.30 -6.17
C PRO A 59 -6.02 5.23 -4.97
N ASP A 60 -6.73 6.35 -4.89
CA ASP A 60 -6.62 7.28 -3.76
C ASP A 60 -7.30 6.71 -2.51
N LYS A 61 -8.42 6.00 -2.67
CA LYS A 61 -9.05 5.30 -1.55
C LYS A 61 -8.20 4.12 -1.08
N LEU A 62 -7.64 3.33 -2.00
CA LEU A 62 -6.72 2.24 -1.67
C LEU A 62 -5.52 2.75 -0.86
N LYS A 63 -4.90 3.84 -1.30
CA LYS A 63 -3.84 4.55 -0.56
C LYS A 63 -4.29 4.90 0.86
N LEU A 64 -5.42 5.60 0.99
CA LEU A 64 -5.93 6.05 2.29
C LEU A 64 -6.24 4.89 3.24
N ILE A 65 -6.89 3.84 2.74
CA ILE A 65 -7.20 2.63 3.52
C ILE A 65 -5.91 2.00 4.02
N ALA A 66 -4.92 1.82 3.14
CA ALA A 66 -3.67 1.17 3.49
C ALA A 66 -2.87 1.98 4.51
N LEU A 67 -2.75 3.30 4.31
CA LEU A 67 -2.07 4.20 5.26
C LEU A 67 -2.78 4.26 6.62
N ASN A 68 -4.11 4.27 6.65
CA ASN A 68 -4.88 4.27 7.90
C ASN A 68 -4.71 2.95 8.66
N ALA A 69 -4.70 1.83 7.95
CA ALA A 69 -4.52 0.51 8.55
C ALA A 69 -3.12 0.34 9.17
N MET A 70 -2.09 0.97 8.62
CA MET A 70 -0.74 0.98 9.20
C MET A 70 -0.65 1.76 10.51
N LYS A 71 -1.49 2.79 10.71
CA LYS A 71 -1.52 3.63 11.92
C LYS A 71 -2.31 3.00 13.07
N ALA A 72 -3.18 2.04 12.78
CA ALA A 72 -4.03 1.38 13.77
C ALA A 72 -3.29 0.28 14.58
N ARG A 73 -1.96 0.30 14.60
CA ARG A 73 -1.08 -0.66 15.26
C ARG A 73 -0.35 -0.05 16.45
#